data_AF-A0A399M6D4-F1
#
_entry.id   AF-A0A399M6D4-F1
#
_cell.length_a   1.000
_cell.length_b   1.000
_cell.length_c   1.000
_cell.angle_alpha   90.00
_cell.angle_beta   90.00
_cell.angle_gamma   90.00
#
_symmetry.space_group_name_H-M   'P 1'
#
loop_
_entity.id
_entity.type
_entity.pdbx_description
1 polymer ?
#
loop_
_entity_poly.entity_id
_entity_poly.type
_entity_poly.pdbx_seq_one_letter_code
_entity_poly.pdbx_strand_id
1 'polypeptide(L)'
;MAATQRLAGVRVHLSGSNKELQADIAEFVQKLAAKVFSEGGSIVHGSHPSFTEPLRKAAENFIQAGGSKGALTLVRAKSYSTEQYTAEIEEQRTFACVEIVPADNSDGLAGDGLTPMRDWMADRSDVVVCVGGAWWDVNKAKAGVPNELDAMLELGKPGFVVAGFGGAIAGYLEDYPSLLSRLRNGLSEDVNRTIAESTSADQIVKLIVDQLMNLPLTRRNVSRGRNFRILALDGGGLRGTFTAAVLAKWDDMLKAGGGNDLVSHFDLVAGTSTGAILAIGLAMGLKPREILDFYEKKGPQIFPKDRKLRHWLKSKHDSATLRSLLTEVYGDKTLAADSRCRLVVPTVRAKQGQAEAIVTPHSPDRTAYRDISAVDAALASSAAPTYFDEVTFNGPVALETFLDGGVWANNPILPALAEAVRYLKIPLDRIDVLSIGTLSSESDFTDQLGKGKAGWAPHSVDLFFAAQEHGALVLAQSFLGPTRHVRVNQQTPDEIKMDDAEAIQEMAQRGNEAAMEHFAEVRSRFFDGQHVDPWERF
;
A
#
# COMPACT_ATOMS: atom_id res chain seq x y z
N MET A 1 -21.90 21.66 -17.38
CA MET A 1 -21.01 21.89 -16.23
C MET A 1 -21.18 20.71 -15.29
N ALA A 2 -20.19 19.82 -15.17
CA ALA A 2 -20.24 18.79 -14.14
C ALA A 2 -20.33 19.50 -12.78
N ALA A 3 -21.28 19.12 -11.93
CA ALA A 3 -21.37 19.66 -10.58
C ALA A 3 -19.99 19.47 -9.92
N THR A 4 -19.34 20.57 -9.54
CA THR A 4 -18.07 20.50 -8.79
C THR A 4 -18.37 19.84 -7.47
N GLN A 5 -18.05 18.55 -7.37
CA GLN A 5 -18.21 17.74 -6.18
C GLN A 5 -17.23 18.24 -5.11
N ARG A 6 -17.72 19.03 -4.16
CA ARG A 6 -16.88 19.86 -3.28
C ARG A 6 -16.15 19.08 -2.20
N LEU A 7 -16.60 17.87 -1.88
CA LEU A 7 -15.93 16.98 -0.94
C LEU A 7 -15.11 15.89 -1.63
N ALA A 8 -14.85 16.01 -2.94
CA ALA A 8 -14.05 15.05 -3.69
C ALA A 8 -12.69 14.82 -3.01
N GLY A 9 -12.46 13.57 -2.59
CA GLY A 9 -11.23 13.18 -1.91
C GLY A 9 -11.16 13.55 -0.42
N VAL A 10 -12.26 13.91 0.23
CA VAL A 10 -12.32 14.09 1.69
C VAL A 10 -12.78 12.79 2.36
N ARG A 11 -12.07 12.32 3.38
CA ARG A 11 -12.43 11.14 4.19
C ARG A 11 -12.92 11.56 5.58
N VAL A 12 -14.18 11.25 5.87
CA VAL A 12 -14.83 11.53 7.16
C VAL A 12 -14.79 10.29 8.03
N HIS A 13 -14.07 10.34 9.16
CA HIS A 13 -14.19 9.34 10.21
C HIS A 13 -15.51 9.56 10.93
N LEU A 14 -16.45 8.63 10.79
CA LEU A 14 -17.68 8.63 11.58
C LEU A 14 -17.46 7.78 12.83
N SER A 15 -17.18 8.44 13.95
CA SER A 15 -17.00 7.82 15.25
C SER A 15 -18.33 7.77 15.98
N GLY A 16 -18.82 6.59 16.34
CA GLY A 16 -20.10 6.49 17.03
C GLY A 16 -20.61 5.10 17.26
N SER A 17 -21.54 4.98 18.21
CA SER A 17 -22.40 3.81 18.37
C SER A 17 -23.75 4.22 18.96
N ASN A 18 -24.77 3.43 18.67
CA ASN A 18 -26.14 3.66 19.12
C ASN A 18 -26.59 2.49 19.99
N LYS A 19 -26.06 2.42 21.22
CA LYS A 19 -26.33 1.32 22.16
C LYS A 19 -27.82 1.25 22.55
N GLU A 20 -28.48 2.40 22.61
CA GLU A 20 -29.88 2.53 23.00
C GLU A 20 -30.85 2.41 21.81
N LEU A 21 -30.34 2.17 20.59
CA LEU A 21 -31.12 2.05 19.35
C LEU A 21 -32.06 3.25 19.11
N GLN A 22 -31.62 4.45 19.49
CA GLN A 22 -32.37 5.69 19.29
C GLN A 22 -32.56 5.97 17.79
N ALA A 23 -33.80 6.23 17.39
CA ALA A 23 -34.14 6.49 15.98
C ALA A 23 -33.40 7.71 15.41
N ASP A 24 -33.24 8.75 16.23
CA ASP A 24 -32.66 10.02 15.81
C ASP A 24 -31.17 9.90 15.45
N ILE A 25 -30.41 9.07 16.17
CA ILE A 25 -29.00 8.77 15.83
C ILE A 25 -28.92 8.03 14.50
N ALA A 26 -29.79 7.03 14.27
CA ALA A 26 -29.81 6.29 13.02
C ALA A 26 -30.17 7.19 11.82
N GLU A 27 -31.15 8.09 12.01
CA GLU A 27 -31.53 9.10 11.02
C GLU A 27 -30.36 10.04 10.70
N PHE A 28 -29.70 10.58 11.73
CA PHE A 28 -28.53 11.44 11.57
C PHE A 28 -27.42 10.75 10.78
N VAL A 29 -27.04 9.52 11.14
CA VAL A 29 -25.99 8.74 10.47
C VAL A 29 -26.32 8.52 9.00
N GLN A 30 -27.56 8.11 8.69
CA GLN A 30 -27.99 7.88 7.32
C GLN A 30 -27.97 9.19 6.49
N LYS A 31 -28.46 10.30 7.05
CA LYS A 31 -28.50 11.61 6.37
C LYS A 31 -27.09 12.17 6.14
N LEU A 32 -26.21 12.08 7.15
CA LEU A 32 -24.82 12.50 7.03
C LEU A 32 -24.10 11.72 5.92
N ALA A 33 -24.22 10.38 5.93
CA ALA A 33 -23.61 9.52 4.94
C ALA A 33 -24.08 9.83 3.52
N ALA A 34 -25.40 9.90 3.31
CA ALA A 34 -25.97 10.23 2.00
C ALA A 34 -25.46 11.59 1.49
N LYS A 35 -25.41 12.61 2.36
CA LYS A 35 -24.93 13.93 1.98
C LYS A 35 -23.44 13.94 1.64
N VAL A 36 -22.59 13.34 2.49
CA VAL A 36 -21.14 13.22 2.24
C VAL A 36 -20.86 12.54 0.90
N PHE A 37 -21.53 11.42 0.61
CA PHE A 37 -21.34 10.67 -0.64
C PHE A 37 -21.76 11.49 -1.87
N SER A 38 -22.92 12.16 -1.79
CA SER A 38 -23.42 13.00 -2.90
C SER A 38 -22.46 14.14 -3.27
N GLU A 39 -21.73 14.67 -2.29
CA GLU A 39 -20.74 15.74 -2.46
C GLU A 39 -19.33 15.22 -2.82
N GLY A 40 -19.14 13.90 -2.79
CA GLY A 40 -17.91 13.22 -3.19
C GLY A 40 -16.93 12.85 -2.11
N GLY A 41 -17.30 13.06 -0.86
CA GLY A 41 -16.54 12.53 0.26
C GLY A 41 -16.80 11.04 0.44
N SER A 42 -16.01 10.44 1.32
CA SER A 42 -16.18 9.06 1.77
C SER A 42 -16.23 9.01 3.30
N ILE A 43 -16.83 7.95 3.84
CA ILE A 43 -16.88 7.68 5.28
C ILE A 43 -16.00 6.50 5.63
N VAL A 44 -15.26 6.63 6.72
CA VAL A 44 -14.54 5.55 7.41
C VAL A 44 -15.24 5.32 8.76
N HIS A 45 -15.59 4.07 9.07
CA HIS A 45 -16.26 3.72 10.32
C HIS A 45 -15.77 2.38 10.86
N GLY A 46 -15.68 2.25 12.19
CA GLY A 46 -15.20 1.04 12.87
C GLY A 46 -16.15 -0.17 12.86
N SER A 47 -17.04 -0.28 11.87
CA SER A 47 -17.96 -1.40 11.67
C SER A 47 -18.80 -1.77 12.91
N HIS A 48 -19.19 -0.80 13.75
CA HIS A 48 -20.03 -1.09 14.90
C HIS A 48 -21.44 -1.51 14.45
N PRO A 49 -22.00 -2.64 14.93
CA PRO A 49 -23.25 -3.21 14.40
C PRO A 49 -24.44 -2.24 14.40
N SER A 50 -24.51 -1.33 15.37
CA SER A 50 -25.60 -0.36 15.47
C SER A 50 -25.66 0.64 14.32
N PHE A 51 -24.56 0.85 13.59
CA PHE A 51 -24.50 1.79 12.45
C PHE A 51 -24.52 1.07 11.09
N THR A 52 -24.41 -0.27 11.06
CA THR A 52 -24.40 -1.05 9.82
C THR A 52 -25.63 -0.74 8.96
N GLU A 53 -26.83 -0.76 9.54
CA GLU A 53 -28.07 -0.54 8.80
C GLU A 53 -28.20 0.87 8.18
N PRO A 54 -28.07 1.97 8.93
CA PRO A 54 -28.17 3.31 8.34
C PRO A 54 -27.08 3.60 7.31
N LEU A 55 -25.86 3.09 7.52
CA LEU A 55 -24.75 3.23 6.56
C LEU A 55 -25.01 2.42 5.28
N ARG A 56 -25.49 1.18 5.42
CA ARG A 56 -25.85 0.31 4.29
C ARG A 56 -26.90 0.96 3.40
N LYS A 57 -27.99 1.48 3.98
CA LYS A 57 -29.03 2.20 3.21
C LYS A 57 -28.47 3.38 2.43
N ALA A 58 -27.61 4.19 3.06
CA ALA A 58 -27.00 5.33 2.37
C ALA A 58 -26.07 4.90 1.24
N ALA A 59 -25.25 3.86 1.47
CA ALA A 59 -24.31 3.33 0.49
C ALA A 59 -25.03 2.65 -0.70
N GLU A 60 -26.00 1.78 -0.45
CA GLU A 60 -26.79 1.11 -1.49
C GLU A 60 -27.50 2.13 -2.39
N ASN A 61 -28.16 3.15 -1.81
CA ASN A 61 -28.80 4.22 -2.58
C ASN A 61 -27.79 4.99 -3.44
N PHE A 62 -26.60 5.27 -2.89
CA PHE A 62 -25.54 5.97 -3.64
C PHE A 62 -25.00 5.12 -4.79
N ILE A 63 -24.77 3.82 -4.57
CA ILE A 63 -24.32 2.87 -5.58
C ILE A 63 -25.36 2.72 -6.70
N GLN A 64 -26.64 2.58 -6.35
CA GLN A 64 -27.73 2.52 -7.32
C GLN A 64 -27.82 3.78 -8.19
N ALA A 65 -27.42 4.94 -7.66
CA ALA A 65 -27.31 6.20 -8.40
C ALA A 65 -26.02 6.34 -9.23
N GLY A 66 -25.22 5.27 -9.36
CA GLY A 66 -23.95 5.26 -10.11
C GLY A 66 -22.72 5.65 -9.28
N GLY A 67 -22.86 5.76 -7.96
CA GLY A 67 -21.75 5.96 -7.04
C GLY A 67 -20.86 4.72 -6.87
N SER A 68 -19.64 4.92 -6.37
CA SER A 68 -18.72 3.82 -6.05
C SER A 68 -18.92 3.32 -4.62
N LYS A 69 -18.84 2.00 -4.41
CA LYS A 69 -18.81 1.37 -3.08
C LYS A 69 -17.65 1.87 -2.20
N GLY A 70 -16.58 2.39 -2.81
CA GLY A 70 -15.46 3.02 -2.10
C GLY A 70 -15.83 4.31 -1.35
N ALA A 71 -17.06 4.79 -1.47
CA ALA A 71 -17.56 5.88 -0.63
C ALA A 71 -17.71 5.47 0.85
N LEU A 72 -17.83 4.18 1.16
CA LEU A 72 -17.89 3.68 2.53
C LEU A 72 -16.77 2.67 2.79
N THR A 73 -16.01 2.90 3.85
CA THR A 73 -14.99 1.97 4.37
C THR A 73 -15.38 1.53 5.77
N LEU A 74 -15.58 0.23 5.95
CA LEU A 74 -15.81 -0.41 7.23
C LEU A 74 -14.51 -1.06 7.70
N VAL A 75 -14.06 -0.68 8.88
CA VAL A 75 -12.79 -1.13 9.46
C VAL A 75 -13.09 -2.14 10.55
N ARG A 76 -12.36 -3.25 10.57
CA ARG A 76 -12.47 -4.31 11.58
C ARG A 76 -11.10 -4.66 12.13
N ALA A 77 -10.99 -4.90 13.43
CA ALA A 77 -9.80 -5.51 14.00
C ALA A 77 -9.75 -7.00 13.65
N LYS A 78 -8.54 -7.56 13.52
CA LYS A 78 -8.30 -8.99 13.18
C LYS A 78 -9.06 -9.98 14.08
N SER A 79 -9.23 -9.65 15.37
CA SER A 79 -10.03 -10.44 16.32
C SER A 79 -11.51 -10.53 15.95
N TYR A 80 -12.03 -9.57 15.19
CA TYR A 80 -13.40 -9.51 14.67
C TYR A 80 -13.50 -9.85 13.18
N SER A 81 -12.53 -10.60 12.65
CA SER A 81 -12.50 -11.09 11.27
C SER A 81 -12.16 -12.59 11.15
N THR A 82 -12.50 -13.38 12.18
CA THR A 82 -12.38 -14.85 12.18
C THR A 82 -13.43 -15.51 11.29
N GLU A 83 -13.34 -16.82 11.08
CA GLU A 83 -14.26 -17.58 10.21
C GLU A 83 -15.74 -17.31 10.49
N GLN A 84 -16.11 -17.13 11.77
CA GLN A 84 -17.49 -16.82 12.18
C GLN A 84 -18.05 -15.52 11.58
N TYR A 85 -17.18 -14.56 11.23
CA TYR A 85 -17.55 -13.26 10.66
C TYR A 85 -17.44 -13.23 9.13
N THR A 86 -17.04 -14.34 8.48
CA THR A 86 -16.81 -14.37 7.03
C THR A 86 -18.06 -13.97 6.26
N ALA A 87 -19.22 -14.54 6.59
CA ALA A 87 -20.47 -14.23 5.90
C ALA A 87 -20.87 -12.75 6.05
N GLU A 88 -20.72 -12.18 7.26
CA GLU A 88 -20.98 -10.77 7.53
C GLU A 88 -20.03 -9.86 6.73
N ILE A 89 -18.75 -10.22 6.66
CA ILE A 89 -17.75 -9.46 5.91
C ILE A 89 -18.04 -9.50 4.41
N GLU A 90 -18.39 -10.66 3.85
CA GLU A 90 -18.74 -10.78 2.44
C GLU A 90 -20.04 -10.02 2.11
N GLU A 91 -21.03 -10.01 3.01
CA GLU A 91 -22.21 -9.14 2.88
C GLU A 91 -21.82 -7.67 2.88
N GLN A 92 -20.99 -7.22 3.83
CA GLN A 92 -20.49 -5.84 3.89
C GLN A 92 -19.75 -5.42 2.62
N ARG A 93 -18.98 -6.33 2.01
CA ARG A 93 -18.24 -6.09 0.75
C ARG A 93 -19.14 -5.79 -0.45
N THR A 94 -20.45 -6.06 -0.36
CA THR A 94 -21.41 -5.73 -1.41
C THR A 94 -21.73 -4.23 -1.48
N PHE A 95 -21.64 -3.51 -0.36
CA PHE A 95 -21.99 -2.08 -0.27
C PHE A 95 -20.86 -1.19 0.28
N ALA A 96 -19.76 -1.75 0.77
CA ALA A 96 -18.62 -1.03 1.32
C ALA A 96 -17.27 -1.69 0.98
N CYS A 97 -16.17 -0.95 1.12
CA CYS A 97 -14.86 -1.54 1.33
C CYS A 97 -14.74 -2.05 2.76
N VAL A 98 -14.13 -3.23 2.95
CA VAL A 98 -13.90 -3.80 4.29
C VAL A 98 -12.41 -4.00 4.52
N GLU A 99 -11.89 -3.24 5.48
CA GLU A 99 -10.48 -3.14 5.86
C GLU A 99 -10.24 -3.91 7.16
N ILE A 100 -9.24 -4.80 7.14
CA ILE A 100 -8.88 -5.60 8.31
C ILE A 100 -7.56 -5.07 8.84
N VAL A 101 -7.60 -4.52 10.06
CA VAL A 101 -6.40 -4.02 10.74
C VAL A 101 -5.82 -5.14 11.59
N PRO A 102 -4.53 -5.48 11.44
CA PRO A 102 -3.88 -6.43 12.32
C PRO A 102 -3.96 -5.90 13.76
N ALA A 103 -4.38 -6.78 14.66
CA ALA A 103 -4.45 -6.47 16.09
C ALA A 103 -3.13 -6.89 16.75
N ASP A 104 -2.01 -6.24 16.41
CA ASP A 104 -0.75 -6.53 17.09
C ASP A 104 -0.41 -5.39 18.05
N ASN A 105 -0.43 -5.72 19.35
CA ASN A 105 0.44 -5.10 20.33
C ASN A 105 1.66 -6.03 20.43
N SER A 106 2.81 -5.61 19.93
CA SER A 106 4.08 -6.30 20.16
C SER A 106 4.57 -6.21 21.62
N ASP A 107 3.79 -5.61 22.52
CA ASP A 107 4.04 -5.58 23.96
C ASP A 107 2.83 -6.16 24.70
N GLY A 108 3.04 -7.23 25.46
CA GLY A 108 2.04 -8.12 26.08
C GLY A 108 1.09 -7.53 27.12
N LEU A 109 0.45 -6.39 26.85
CA LEU A 109 -0.69 -5.89 27.60
C LEU A 109 -1.96 -6.10 26.75
N ALA A 110 -2.67 -7.19 27.04
CA ALA A 110 -3.94 -7.60 26.44
C ALA A 110 -5.13 -6.65 26.74
N GLY A 111 -4.87 -5.38 27.05
CA GLY A 111 -5.84 -4.43 27.57
C GLY A 111 -6.54 -3.52 26.54
N ASP A 112 -5.97 -3.35 25.34
CA ASP A 112 -6.41 -2.27 24.43
C ASP A 112 -6.48 -2.68 22.95
N GLY A 113 -7.07 -3.85 22.67
CA GLY A 113 -7.08 -4.50 21.35
C GLY A 113 -7.74 -3.76 20.19
N LEU A 114 -8.21 -2.52 20.39
CA LEU A 114 -8.77 -1.65 19.34
C LEU A 114 -7.88 -0.44 19.01
N THR A 115 -6.84 -0.16 19.78
CA THR A 115 -5.97 1.01 19.55
C THR A 115 -5.31 0.99 18.17
N PRO A 116 -4.74 -0.12 17.66
CA PRO A 116 -4.24 -0.17 16.29
C PRO A 116 -5.29 0.19 15.23
N MET A 117 -6.55 -0.19 15.46
CA MET A 117 -7.66 0.13 14.56
C MET A 117 -8.06 1.61 14.65
N ARG A 118 -8.03 2.21 15.84
CA ARG A 118 -8.27 3.65 16.02
C ARG A 118 -7.20 4.48 15.33
N ASP A 119 -5.92 4.14 15.54
CA ASP A 119 -4.79 4.82 14.91
C ASP A 119 -4.85 4.70 13.39
N TRP A 120 -5.23 3.52 12.88
CA TRP A 120 -5.46 3.31 11.45
C TRP A 120 -6.56 4.23 10.90
N MET A 121 -7.72 4.30 11.56
CA MET A 121 -8.83 5.16 11.13
C MET A 121 -8.45 6.64 11.22
N ALA A 122 -7.73 7.01 12.28
CA ALA A 122 -7.30 8.37 12.51
C ALA A 122 -6.30 8.82 11.45
N ASP A 123 -5.25 8.04 11.19
CA ASP A 123 -4.24 8.33 10.17
C ASP A 123 -4.83 8.40 8.75
N ARG A 124 -5.86 7.59 8.48
CA ARG A 124 -6.53 7.48 7.17
C ARG A 124 -7.79 8.33 7.01
N SER A 125 -8.07 9.26 7.92
CA SER A 125 -9.18 10.20 7.77
C SER A 125 -8.69 11.64 7.75
N ASP A 126 -9.47 12.55 7.17
CA ASP A 126 -9.14 13.98 7.10
C ASP A 126 -9.88 14.79 8.20
N VAL A 127 -10.97 14.24 8.74
CA VAL A 127 -11.85 14.87 9.72
C VAL A 127 -12.63 13.80 10.48
N VAL A 128 -13.05 14.09 11.72
CA VAL A 128 -13.91 13.19 12.51
C VAL A 128 -15.27 13.83 12.84
N VAL A 129 -16.32 13.03 12.83
CA VAL A 129 -17.66 13.39 13.31
C VAL A 129 -18.05 12.37 14.37
N CYS A 130 -18.31 12.84 15.59
CA CYS A 130 -18.59 12.01 16.76
C CYS A 130 -20.06 12.11 17.16
N VAL A 131 -20.73 10.98 17.35
CA VAL A 131 -22.12 10.91 17.81
C VAL A 131 -22.37 9.67 18.68
N GLY A 132 -23.12 9.84 19.77
CA GLY A 132 -23.49 8.75 20.66
C GLY A 132 -22.28 8.15 21.39
N GLY A 133 -22.17 6.82 21.36
CA GLY A 133 -21.14 6.07 22.07
C GLY A 133 -21.64 5.47 23.39
N ALA A 134 -20.82 4.61 23.98
CA ALA A 134 -21.13 3.92 25.23
C ALA A 134 -19.98 4.02 26.23
N TRP A 135 -20.25 3.58 27.47
CA TRP A 135 -19.28 3.38 28.56
C TRP A 135 -18.76 4.62 29.27
N TRP A 136 -19.14 5.84 28.89
CA TRP A 136 -18.62 7.04 29.57
C TRP A 136 -18.95 7.07 31.07
N ASP A 137 -20.19 6.74 31.44
CA ASP A 137 -20.64 6.77 32.84
C ASP A 137 -20.15 5.56 33.66
N VAL A 138 -19.64 4.53 33.00
CA VAL A 138 -19.26 3.24 33.63
C VAL A 138 -17.74 3.09 33.69
N ASN A 139 -17.07 3.34 32.58
CA ASN A 139 -15.63 3.23 32.42
C ASN A 139 -15.16 4.12 31.27
N LYS A 140 -14.80 5.36 31.60
CA LYS A 140 -14.30 6.37 30.66
C LYS A 140 -13.15 5.86 29.78
N ALA A 141 -12.25 5.05 30.32
CA ALA A 141 -11.12 4.49 29.57
C ALA A 141 -11.56 3.54 28.43
N LYS A 142 -12.76 2.95 28.52
CA LYS A 142 -13.33 2.08 27.48
C LYS A 142 -14.28 2.81 26.52
N ALA A 143 -14.49 4.11 26.70
CA ALA A 143 -15.35 4.88 25.82
C ALA A 143 -14.66 5.14 24.48
N GLY A 144 -14.98 4.33 23.47
CA GLY A 144 -14.32 4.38 22.17
C GLY A 144 -14.46 5.72 21.43
N VAL A 145 -15.64 6.36 21.51
CA VAL A 145 -15.94 7.58 20.76
C VAL A 145 -15.06 8.77 21.19
N PRO A 146 -14.96 9.10 22.50
CA PRO A 146 -13.97 10.07 22.98
C PRO A 146 -12.53 9.74 22.60
N ASN A 147 -12.10 8.48 22.75
CA ASN A 147 -10.73 8.07 22.41
C ASN A 147 -10.43 8.28 20.91
N GLU A 148 -11.39 7.98 20.03
CA GLU A 148 -11.27 8.21 18.58
C GLU A 148 -11.23 9.71 18.22
N LEU A 149 -11.97 10.54 18.94
CA LEU A 149 -11.91 12.00 18.81
C LEU A 149 -10.53 12.52 19.20
N ASP A 150 -10.03 12.14 20.37
CA ASP A 150 -8.74 12.61 20.88
C ASP A 150 -7.60 12.20 19.94
N ALA A 151 -7.57 10.96 19.45
CA ALA A 151 -6.59 10.49 18.48
C ALA A 151 -6.55 11.37 17.20
N MET A 152 -7.72 11.82 16.73
CA MET A 152 -7.82 12.72 15.59
C MET A 152 -7.31 14.13 15.90
N LEU A 153 -7.66 14.67 17.06
CA LEU A 153 -7.23 16.01 17.49
C LEU A 153 -5.73 16.08 17.78
N GLU A 154 -5.12 15.00 18.27
CA GLU A 154 -3.68 14.85 18.49
C GLU A 154 -2.89 14.87 17.18
N LEU A 155 -3.42 14.26 16.12
CA LEU A 155 -2.90 14.38 14.74
C LEU A 155 -3.18 15.75 14.12
N GLY A 156 -3.82 16.66 14.86
CA GLY A 156 -4.16 18.01 14.44
C GLY A 156 -5.31 18.09 13.44
N LYS A 157 -6.11 17.03 13.31
CA LYS A 157 -7.23 16.95 12.38
C LYS A 157 -8.50 17.58 12.98
N PRO A 158 -9.39 18.18 12.15
CA PRO A 158 -10.64 18.75 12.60
C PRO A 158 -11.61 17.69 13.13
N GLY A 159 -12.45 18.08 14.10
CA GLY A 159 -13.51 17.26 14.69
C GLY A 159 -14.84 17.98 14.79
N PHE A 160 -15.93 17.21 14.82
CA PHE A 160 -17.29 17.69 15.09
C PHE A 160 -17.92 16.80 16.16
N VAL A 161 -18.57 17.42 17.14
CA VAL A 161 -19.23 16.72 18.25
C VAL A 161 -20.73 16.93 18.15
N VAL A 162 -21.48 15.83 18.13
CA VAL A 162 -22.95 15.81 18.13
C VAL A 162 -23.41 15.14 19.43
N ALA A 163 -23.62 15.94 20.46
CA ALA A 163 -23.92 15.49 21.83
C ALA A 163 -25.42 15.53 22.18
N GLY A 164 -26.26 16.20 21.40
CA GLY A 164 -27.68 16.41 21.70
C GLY A 164 -28.49 15.12 21.75
N PHE A 165 -28.01 14.06 21.09
CA PHE A 165 -28.58 12.71 21.15
C PHE A 165 -28.09 11.87 22.36
N GLY A 166 -27.20 12.42 23.20
CA GLY A 166 -26.65 11.72 24.36
C GLY A 166 -25.49 10.77 24.02
N GLY A 167 -25.31 9.75 24.86
CA GLY A 167 -24.23 8.78 24.76
C GLY A 167 -22.88 9.28 25.30
N ALA A 168 -21.83 8.52 25.03
CA ALA A 168 -20.51 8.79 25.60
C ALA A 168 -19.93 10.16 25.23
N ILE A 169 -20.19 10.64 24.02
CA ILE A 169 -19.70 11.95 23.59
C ILE A 169 -20.38 13.10 24.34
N ALA A 170 -21.63 12.93 24.77
CA ALA A 170 -22.34 13.93 25.55
C ALA A 170 -21.75 14.06 26.96
N GLY A 171 -21.52 12.93 27.64
CA GLY A 171 -20.85 12.93 28.93
C GLY A 171 -19.42 13.46 28.85
N TYR A 172 -18.69 13.18 27.76
CA TYR A 172 -17.35 13.74 27.56
C TYR A 172 -17.37 15.26 27.43
N LEU A 173 -18.34 15.81 26.69
CA LEU A 173 -18.51 17.25 26.57
C LEU A 173 -18.93 17.91 27.89
N GLU A 174 -19.76 17.25 28.69
CA GLU A 174 -20.19 17.73 30.01
C GLU A 174 -19.00 17.84 30.99
N ASP A 175 -18.16 16.81 31.05
CA ASP A 175 -16.95 16.81 31.88
C ASP A 175 -15.88 17.80 31.39
N TYR A 176 -15.82 18.04 30.08
CA TYR A 176 -14.80 18.88 29.45
C TYR A 176 -15.39 19.91 28.47
N PRO A 177 -16.07 20.97 28.95
CA PRO A 177 -16.69 21.98 28.08
C PRO A 177 -15.69 22.69 27.15
N SER A 178 -14.42 22.77 27.57
CA SER A 178 -13.32 23.34 26.76
C SER A 178 -13.06 22.58 25.46
N LEU A 179 -13.59 21.36 25.29
CA LEU A 179 -13.48 20.54 24.08
C LEU A 179 -13.90 21.31 22.82
N LEU A 180 -14.97 22.11 22.88
CA LEU A 180 -15.50 22.83 21.72
C LEU A 180 -14.50 23.83 21.12
N SER A 181 -13.60 24.38 21.93
CA SER A 181 -12.52 25.27 21.49
C SER A 181 -11.35 24.53 20.83
N ARG A 182 -11.26 23.21 21.05
CA ARG A 182 -10.16 22.35 20.57
C ARG A 182 -10.49 21.58 19.30
N LEU A 183 -11.70 21.72 18.75
CA LEU A 183 -12.19 20.92 17.62
C LEU A 183 -11.49 21.20 16.28
N ARG A 184 -10.69 22.28 16.16
CA ARG A 184 -9.90 22.63 14.94
C ARG A 184 -10.70 22.65 13.63
N ASN A 185 -12.02 22.75 13.70
CA ASN A 185 -12.91 22.70 12.54
C ASN A 185 -13.19 24.07 11.93
N GLY A 186 -12.51 25.13 12.38
CA GLY A 186 -12.63 26.49 11.87
C GLY A 186 -13.92 27.23 12.27
N LEU A 187 -14.76 26.63 13.14
CA LEU A 187 -15.97 27.26 13.67
C LEU A 187 -15.69 27.96 15.01
N SER A 188 -16.50 28.97 15.34
CA SER A 188 -16.51 29.55 16.68
C SER A 188 -17.07 28.57 17.71
N GLU A 189 -16.76 28.80 18.98
CA GLU A 189 -17.28 27.98 20.07
C GLU A 189 -18.83 27.95 20.10
N ASP A 190 -19.50 29.08 19.88
CA ASP A 190 -20.97 29.17 19.85
C ASP A 190 -21.60 28.32 18.74
N VAL A 191 -20.97 28.26 17.56
CA VAL A 191 -21.46 27.42 16.46
C VAL A 191 -21.21 25.95 16.76
N ASN A 192 -20.04 25.61 17.32
CA ASN A 192 -19.75 24.25 17.78
C ASN A 192 -20.72 23.81 18.88
N ARG A 193 -21.09 24.71 19.79
CA ARG A 193 -22.11 24.49 20.83
C ARG A 193 -23.48 24.24 20.20
N THR A 194 -23.87 25.03 19.21
CA THR A 194 -25.12 24.85 18.46
C THR A 194 -25.18 23.47 17.79
N ILE A 195 -24.08 23.01 17.17
CA ILE A 195 -24.00 21.66 16.57
C ILE A 195 -24.09 20.59 17.66
N ALA A 196 -23.37 20.79 18.76
CA ALA A 196 -23.29 19.82 19.85
C ALA A 196 -24.61 19.64 20.59
N GLU A 197 -25.39 20.70 20.83
CA GLU A 197 -26.61 20.66 21.63
C GLU A 197 -27.89 20.41 20.80
N SER A 198 -27.82 20.56 19.48
CA SER A 198 -28.97 20.32 18.59
C SER A 198 -29.38 18.84 18.55
N THR A 199 -30.68 18.60 18.40
CA THR A 199 -31.28 17.29 18.09
C THR A 199 -31.87 17.22 16.68
N SER A 200 -31.75 18.29 15.88
CA SER A 200 -32.22 18.30 14.49
C SER A 200 -31.16 17.73 13.55
N ALA A 201 -31.37 16.49 13.09
CA ALA A 201 -30.46 15.83 12.15
C ALA A 201 -30.18 16.67 10.88
N ASP A 202 -31.21 17.32 10.32
CA ASP A 202 -31.06 18.15 9.12
C ASP A 202 -30.20 19.39 9.37
N GLN A 203 -30.41 20.08 10.49
CA GLN A 203 -29.60 21.25 10.86
C GLN A 203 -28.14 20.86 11.09
N ILE A 204 -27.91 19.78 11.83
CA ILE A 204 -26.56 19.29 12.17
C ILE A 204 -25.82 18.89 10.89
N VAL A 205 -26.43 18.06 10.04
CA VAL A 205 -25.81 17.61 8.77
C VAL A 205 -25.49 18.80 7.88
N LYS A 206 -26.41 19.77 7.76
CA LYS A 206 -26.17 20.98 6.98
C LYS A 206 -24.95 21.75 7.49
N LEU A 207 -24.88 22.05 8.78
CA LEU A 207 -23.79 22.82 9.37
C LEU A 207 -22.44 22.12 9.23
N ILE A 208 -22.39 20.81 9.50
CA ILE A 208 -21.17 20.02 9.37
C ILE A 208 -20.72 20.02 7.90
N VAL A 209 -21.58 19.65 6.97
CA VAL A 209 -21.20 19.50 5.55
C VAL A 209 -20.83 20.82 4.91
N ASP A 210 -21.57 21.90 5.20
CA ASP A 210 -21.22 23.24 4.71
C ASP A 210 -19.81 23.64 5.21
N GLN A 211 -19.48 23.33 6.46
CA GLN A 211 -18.15 23.61 6.99
C GLN A 211 -17.07 22.72 6.39
N LEU A 212 -17.34 21.43 6.17
CA LEU A 212 -16.41 20.53 5.48
C LEU A 212 -16.01 21.06 4.10
N MET A 213 -16.94 21.69 3.38
CA MET A 213 -16.67 22.30 2.07
C MET A 213 -15.81 23.57 2.15
N ASN A 214 -15.80 24.24 3.30
CA ASN A 214 -15.02 25.46 3.52
C ASN A 214 -13.62 25.18 4.07
N LEU A 215 -13.40 24.00 4.67
CA LEU A 215 -12.08 23.59 5.14
C LEU A 215 -11.15 23.31 3.95
N PRO A 216 -9.84 23.60 4.08
CA PRO A 216 -8.84 23.31 3.06
C PRO A 216 -8.50 21.81 2.98
N LEU A 217 -9.51 20.94 2.89
CA LEU A 217 -9.39 19.48 2.86
C LEU A 217 -9.39 18.90 1.44
N THR A 218 -9.80 19.69 0.44
CA THR A 218 -10.01 19.18 -0.92
C THR A 218 -8.71 18.80 -1.61
N ARG A 219 -8.70 17.62 -2.24
CA ARG A 219 -7.52 17.08 -2.94
C ARG A 219 -7.87 16.72 -4.38
N ARG A 220 -7.61 17.65 -5.29
CA ARG A 220 -8.03 17.55 -6.71
C ARG A 220 -7.41 16.37 -7.48
N ASN A 221 -6.27 15.85 -7.04
CA ASN A 221 -5.47 14.87 -7.78
C ASN A 221 -5.70 13.41 -7.31
N VAL A 222 -6.73 13.14 -6.52
CA VAL A 222 -6.97 11.81 -5.94
C VAL A 222 -8.33 11.32 -6.41
N SER A 223 -8.36 10.15 -7.07
CA SER A 223 -9.60 9.45 -7.40
C SER A 223 -10.40 9.20 -6.12
N ARG A 224 -11.73 9.40 -6.16
CA ARG A 224 -12.60 9.27 -4.99
C ARG A 224 -12.41 7.91 -4.31
N GLY A 225 -12.28 7.91 -2.98
CA GLY A 225 -12.40 6.73 -2.13
C GLY A 225 -11.24 5.73 -2.11
N ARG A 226 -10.34 5.70 -3.11
CA ARG A 226 -9.21 4.74 -3.16
C ARG A 226 -7.86 5.43 -2.99
N ASN A 227 -6.94 4.80 -2.26
CA ASN A 227 -5.54 5.23 -2.21
C ASN A 227 -4.77 4.79 -3.47
N PHE A 228 -3.70 5.51 -3.79
CA PHE A 228 -2.75 5.13 -4.82
C PHE A 228 -1.90 3.97 -4.31
N ARG A 229 -1.93 2.84 -5.00
CA ARG A 229 -1.31 1.58 -4.56
C ARG A 229 -0.02 1.33 -5.31
N ILE A 230 1.07 1.16 -4.56
CA ILE A 230 2.38 0.80 -5.08
C ILE A 230 2.69 -0.65 -4.72
N LEU A 231 3.14 -1.44 -5.71
CA LEU A 231 3.79 -2.73 -5.48
C LEU A 231 5.31 -2.56 -5.66
N ALA A 232 6.10 -2.77 -4.62
CA ALA A 232 7.55 -2.69 -4.66
C ALA A 232 8.18 -4.08 -4.51
N LEU A 233 9.00 -4.49 -5.48
CA LEU A 233 9.62 -5.82 -5.54
C LEU A 233 11.14 -5.69 -5.43
N ASP A 234 11.70 -6.30 -4.40
CA ASP A 234 13.13 -6.15 -4.09
C ASP A 234 14.03 -6.93 -5.06
N GLY A 235 15.30 -6.52 -5.13
CA GLY A 235 16.37 -7.25 -5.78
C GLY A 235 16.86 -8.43 -4.94
N GLY A 236 17.37 -9.49 -5.59
CA GLY A 236 17.68 -10.74 -4.89
C GLY A 236 18.21 -11.92 -5.72
N GLY A 237 18.41 -11.77 -7.03
CA GLY A 237 18.80 -12.89 -7.91
C GLY A 237 17.72 -13.99 -7.98
N LEU A 238 18.11 -15.26 -7.91
CA LEU A 238 17.19 -16.41 -7.85
C LEU A 238 16.26 -16.39 -6.65
N ARG A 239 16.57 -15.61 -5.61
CA ARG A 239 15.63 -15.41 -4.50
C ARG A 239 14.34 -14.72 -4.90
N GLY A 240 14.28 -14.12 -6.09
CA GLY A 240 13.02 -13.72 -6.74
C GLY A 240 12.00 -14.87 -6.87
N THR A 241 12.43 -16.14 -6.78
CA THR A 241 11.53 -17.31 -6.68
C THR A 241 10.56 -17.20 -5.51
N PHE A 242 11.03 -16.72 -4.34
CA PHE A 242 10.16 -16.47 -3.19
C PHE A 242 9.08 -15.45 -3.52
N THR A 243 9.48 -14.30 -4.08
CA THR A 243 8.57 -13.23 -4.48
C THR A 243 7.57 -13.69 -5.54
N ALA A 244 8.03 -14.44 -6.54
CA ALA A 244 7.19 -15.02 -7.59
C ALA A 244 6.15 -16.00 -7.02
N ALA A 245 6.55 -16.83 -6.06
CA ALA A 245 5.65 -17.76 -5.38
C ALA A 245 4.61 -17.05 -4.53
N VAL A 246 4.99 -15.96 -3.83
CA VAL A 246 4.03 -15.12 -3.09
C VAL A 246 2.95 -14.59 -4.03
N LEU A 247 3.36 -13.99 -5.16
CA LEU A 247 2.44 -13.41 -6.13
C LEU A 247 1.55 -14.48 -6.80
N ALA A 248 2.12 -15.64 -7.16
CA ALA A 248 1.38 -16.76 -7.74
C ALA A 248 0.32 -17.29 -6.78
N LYS A 249 0.70 -17.49 -5.50
CA LYS A 249 -0.21 -17.98 -4.49
C LYS A 249 -1.36 -17.00 -4.22
N TRP A 250 -1.09 -15.69 -4.20
CA TRP A 250 -2.16 -14.68 -4.07
C TRP A 250 -3.09 -14.65 -5.29
N ASP A 251 -2.57 -14.73 -6.51
CA ASP A 251 -3.44 -14.80 -7.71
C ASP A 251 -4.36 -16.04 -7.68
N ASP A 252 -3.85 -17.18 -7.21
CA ASP A 252 -4.63 -18.41 -6.99
C ASP A 252 -5.64 -18.30 -5.85
N MET A 253 -5.34 -17.54 -4.79
CA MET A 253 -6.26 -17.38 -3.64
C MET A 253 -7.37 -16.36 -3.90
N LEU A 254 -7.15 -15.37 -4.77
CA LEU A 254 -8.16 -14.37 -5.12
C LEU A 254 -9.34 -14.95 -5.92
N LYS A 255 -9.15 -16.07 -6.63
CA LYS A 255 -10.19 -16.89 -7.26
C LYS A 255 -9.75 -18.35 -7.23
N ALA A 256 -10.63 -19.25 -6.83
CA ALA A 256 -10.42 -20.68 -7.07
C ALA A 256 -10.24 -20.94 -8.58
N GLY A 257 -8.99 -21.10 -9.04
CA GLY A 257 -8.62 -21.34 -10.44
C GLY A 257 -7.76 -20.28 -11.14
N GLY A 258 -7.33 -19.21 -10.45
CA GLY A 258 -6.38 -18.20 -10.97
C GLY A 258 -6.98 -17.14 -11.92
N GLY A 259 -6.18 -16.12 -12.29
CA GLY A 259 -6.57 -15.10 -13.27
C GLY A 259 -7.34 -13.91 -12.68
N ASN A 260 -6.80 -13.32 -11.62
CA ASN A 260 -7.37 -12.13 -10.97
C ASN A 260 -6.84 -10.82 -11.48
N ASP A 261 -5.94 -10.88 -12.45
CA ASP A 261 -5.30 -9.70 -12.99
C ASP A 261 -4.66 -8.88 -11.86
N LEU A 262 -3.87 -9.54 -11.01
CA LEU A 262 -3.28 -8.97 -9.79
C LEU A 262 -2.67 -7.57 -9.99
N VAL A 263 -2.02 -7.35 -11.14
CA VAL A 263 -1.40 -6.07 -11.50
C VAL A 263 -2.41 -4.92 -11.62
N SER A 264 -3.67 -5.21 -11.99
CA SER A 264 -4.75 -4.22 -12.09
C SER A 264 -5.18 -3.62 -10.76
N HIS A 265 -4.67 -4.13 -9.63
CA HIS A 265 -4.89 -3.50 -8.34
C HIS A 265 -3.91 -2.36 -8.03
N PHE A 266 -2.77 -2.30 -8.73
CA PHE A 266 -1.67 -1.37 -8.44
C PHE A 266 -1.55 -0.26 -9.47
N ASP A 267 -1.44 0.98 -9.00
CA ASP A 267 -1.27 2.17 -9.85
C ASP A 267 0.15 2.28 -10.41
N LEU A 268 1.11 1.73 -9.66
CA LEU A 268 2.53 1.73 -9.97
C LEU A 268 3.18 0.46 -9.41
N VAL A 269 4.00 -0.19 -10.23
CA VAL A 269 4.82 -1.33 -9.83
C VAL A 269 6.29 -0.93 -9.98
N ALA A 270 7.06 -1.12 -8.92
CA ALA A 270 8.47 -0.84 -8.88
C ALA A 270 9.25 -2.12 -8.64
N GLY A 271 10.39 -2.27 -9.29
CA GLY A 271 11.18 -3.49 -9.21
C GLY A 271 12.65 -3.22 -9.45
N THR A 272 13.52 -3.78 -8.60
CA THR A 272 14.98 -3.72 -8.77
C THR A 272 15.53 -5.08 -9.09
N SER A 273 16.46 -5.19 -10.05
CA SER A 273 17.13 -6.45 -10.40
C SER A 273 16.12 -7.56 -10.72
N THR A 274 16.15 -8.69 -10.02
CA THR A 274 15.13 -9.75 -10.13
C THR A 274 13.70 -9.21 -9.96
N GLY A 275 13.50 -8.25 -9.06
CA GLY A 275 12.25 -7.52 -8.88
C GLY A 275 11.84 -6.72 -10.12
N ALA A 276 12.78 -6.23 -10.92
CA ALA A 276 12.50 -5.59 -12.21
C ALA A 276 11.97 -6.59 -13.24
N ILE A 277 12.56 -7.80 -13.31
CA ILE A 277 12.07 -8.89 -14.16
C ILE A 277 10.63 -9.26 -13.78
N LEU A 278 10.36 -9.41 -12.47
CA LEU A 278 9.00 -9.64 -11.95
C LEU A 278 8.05 -8.49 -12.33
N ALA A 279 8.41 -7.25 -12.03
CA ALA A 279 7.60 -6.06 -12.26
C ALA A 279 7.28 -5.85 -13.76
N ILE A 280 8.28 -5.94 -14.62
CA ILE A 280 8.13 -5.84 -16.07
C ILE A 280 7.27 -7.00 -16.57
N GLY A 281 7.47 -8.23 -16.10
CA GLY A 281 6.63 -9.37 -16.46
C GLY A 281 5.14 -9.14 -16.17
N LEU A 282 4.82 -8.66 -14.96
CA LEU A 282 3.45 -8.29 -14.59
C LEU A 282 2.90 -7.19 -15.51
N ALA A 283 3.70 -6.14 -15.75
CA ALA A 283 3.30 -5.04 -16.62
C ALA A 283 3.13 -5.46 -18.09
N MET A 284 3.88 -6.45 -18.58
CA MET A 284 3.75 -7.02 -19.92
C MET A 284 2.58 -8.02 -20.03
N GLY A 285 1.85 -8.26 -18.94
CA GLY A 285 0.66 -9.10 -18.91
C GLY A 285 0.91 -10.57 -18.63
N LEU A 286 2.10 -10.95 -18.15
CA LEU A 286 2.34 -12.31 -17.67
C LEU A 286 1.57 -12.56 -16.38
N LYS A 287 1.00 -13.76 -16.28
CA LYS A 287 0.39 -14.24 -15.04
C LYS A 287 1.49 -14.51 -14.01
N PRO A 288 1.22 -14.26 -12.71
CA PRO A 288 2.17 -14.60 -11.65
C PRO A 288 2.70 -16.03 -11.69
N ARG A 289 1.87 -17.01 -12.08
CA ARG A 289 2.30 -18.41 -12.27
C ARG A 289 3.30 -18.59 -13.41
N GLU A 290 3.15 -17.88 -14.51
CA GLU A 290 4.11 -17.91 -15.64
C GLU A 290 5.47 -17.33 -15.22
N ILE A 291 5.45 -16.30 -14.36
CA ILE A 291 6.66 -15.72 -13.79
C ILE A 291 7.34 -16.72 -12.84
N LEU A 292 6.58 -17.39 -11.96
CA LEU A 292 7.15 -18.44 -11.10
C LEU A 292 7.76 -19.58 -11.93
N ASP A 293 7.05 -20.05 -12.97
CA ASP A 293 7.53 -21.09 -13.88
C ASP A 293 8.85 -20.69 -14.57
N PHE A 294 9.05 -19.41 -14.90
CA PHE A 294 10.31 -18.91 -15.42
C PHE A 294 11.46 -19.13 -14.44
N TYR A 295 11.30 -18.80 -13.15
CA TYR A 295 12.34 -19.06 -12.15
C TYR A 295 12.58 -20.56 -11.95
N GLU A 296 11.52 -21.37 -11.85
CA GLU A 296 11.64 -22.81 -11.61
C GLU A 296 12.32 -23.56 -12.77
N LYS A 297 12.00 -23.19 -14.03
CA LYS A 297 12.45 -23.92 -15.23
C LYS A 297 13.67 -23.30 -15.90
N LYS A 298 13.78 -21.98 -15.89
CA LYS A 298 14.86 -21.24 -16.58
C LYS A 298 15.90 -20.68 -15.62
N GLY A 299 15.60 -20.51 -14.34
CA GLY A 299 16.56 -20.07 -13.31
C GLY A 299 17.88 -20.86 -13.29
N PRO A 300 17.86 -22.21 -13.31
CA PRO A 300 19.08 -23.02 -13.36
C PRO A 300 19.93 -22.82 -14.62
N GLN A 301 19.36 -22.28 -15.69
CA GLN A 301 20.08 -21.97 -16.93
C GLN A 301 20.80 -20.61 -16.84
N ILE A 302 20.26 -19.68 -16.05
CA ILE A 302 20.85 -18.36 -15.78
C ILE A 302 22.00 -18.49 -14.77
N PHE A 303 21.88 -19.41 -13.80
CA PHE A 303 22.88 -19.65 -12.76
C PHE A 303 23.31 -21.13 -12.73
N PRO A 304 24.20 -21.57 -13.65
CA PRO A 304 24.61 -22.97 -13.74
C PRO A 304 25.48 -23.42 -12.54
N LYS A 305 25.38 -24.72 -12.21
CA LYS A 305 25.96 -25.33 -10.99
C LYS A 305 27.49 -25.32 -10.90
N ASP A 306 28.22 -25.27 -12.01
CA ASP A 306 29.68 -25.47 -11.99
C ASP A 306 30.48 -24.20 -11.64
N ARG A 307 30.92 -24.10 -10.38
CA ARG A 307 31.85 -23.06 -9.90
C ARG A 307 33.18 -22.98 -10.68
N LYS A 308 33.66 -24.09 -11.25
CA LYS A 308 34.87 -24.12 -12.08
C LYS A 308 34.64 -23.46 -13.45
N LEU A 309 33.41 -23.51 -13.95
CA LEU A 309 33.03 -22.95 -15.22
C LEU A 309 32.87 -21.42 -15.11
N ARG A 310 32.44 -20.89 -13.95
CA ARG A 310 32.43 -19.43 -13.66
C ARG A 310 33.81 -18.76 -13.68
N HIS A 311 34.87 -19.48 -13.30
CA HIS A 311 36.23 -18.94 -13.33
C HIS A 311 36.84 -18.95 -14.74
N TRP A 312 36.30 -19.74 -15.67
CA TRP A 312 36.84 -19.89 -17.03
C TRP A 312 35.94 -19.22 -18.11
N LEU A 313 34.63 -19.17 -17.89
CA LEU A 313 33.67 -18.42 -18.69
C LEU A 313 33.34 -17.10 -17.99
N LYS A 314 33.79 -16.01 -18.61
CA LYS A 314 33.40 -14.64 -18.26
C LYS A 314 31.88 -14.46 -18.28
N SER A 315 31.41 -13.55 -17.43
CA SER A 315 30.13 -12.83 -17.37
C SER A 315 29.39 -12.56 -18.71
N LYS A 316 30.10 -12.55 -19.85
CA LYS A 316 29.54 -12.45 -21.20
C LYS A 316 28.52 -13.54 -21.54
N HIS A 317 28.73 -14.78 -21.08
CA HIS A 317 27.84 -15.89 -21.41
C HIS A 317 26.52 -15.83 -20.63
N ASP A 318 26.58 -15.36 -19.38
CA ASP A 318 25.42 -15.27 -18.49
C ASP A 318 24.49 -14.13 -18.91
N SER A 319 25.03 -12.97 -19.30
CA SER A 319 24.22 -11.85 -19.84
C SER A 319 23.54 -12.18 -21.17
N ALA A 320 24.20 -12.92 -22.06
CA ALA A 320 23.61 -13.36 -23.32
C ALA A 320 22.50 -14.41 -23.12
N THR A 321 22.70 -15.33 -22.17
CA THR A 321 21.69 -16.33 -21.80
C THR A 321 20.46 -15.67 -21.19
N LEU A 322 20.65 -14.76 -20.22
CA LEU A 322 19.55 -14.00 -19.63
C LEU A 322 18.79 -13.20 -20.69
N ARG A 323 19.50 -12.49 -21.59
CA ARG A 323 18.85 -11.79 -22.71
C ARG A 323 17.99 -12.72 -23.57
N SER A 324 18.52 -13.87 -23.97
CA SER A 324 17.78 -14.84 -24.79
C SER A 324 16.51 -15.32 -24.10
N LEU A 325 16.60 -15.63 -22.80
CA LEU A 325 15.47 -16.10 -22.00
C LEU A 325 14.42 -15.00 -21.79
N LEU A 326 14.84 -13.76 -21.52
CA LEU A 326 13.92 -12.63 -21.42
C LEU A 326 13.28 -12.29 -22.77
N THR A 327 13.99 -12.47 -23.88
CA THR A 327 13.44 -12.30 -25.23
C THR A 327 12.38 -13.36 -25.55
N GLU A 328 12.58 -14.61 -25.12
CA GLU A 328 11.57 -15.68 -25.23
C GLU A 328 10.27 -15.32 -24.49
N VAL A 329 10.39 -14.65 -23.34
CA VAL A 329 9.27 -14.34 -22.45
C VAL A 329 8.56 -13.03 -22.81
N TYR A 330 9.31 -11.96 -23.10
CA TYR A 330 8.74 -10.64 -23.37
C TYR A 330 8.55 -10.35 -24.86
N GLY A 331 9.27 -11.03 -25.75
CA GLY A 331 9.28 -10.73 -27.18
C GLY A 331 9.75 -9.30 -27.46
N ASP A 332 9.13 -8.67 -28.46
CA ASP A 332 9.47 -7.31 -28.94
C ASP A 332 8.72 -6.20 -28.18
N LYS A 333 8.16 -6.50 -27.00
CA LYS A 333 7.37 -5.53 -26.24
C LYS A 333 8.21 -4.36 -25.73
N THR A 334 7.59 -3.20 -25.66
CA THR A 334 8.19 -1.95 -25.15
C THR A 334 7.40 -1.42 -23.96
N LEU A 335 8.05 -0.62 -23.10
CA LEU A 335 7.37 -0.08 -21.92
C LEU A 335 6.22 0.86 -22.29
N ALA A 336 6.36 1.71 -23.31
CA ALA A 336 5.30 2.63 -23.69
C ALA A 336 4.09 1.95 -24.36
N ALA A 337 4.32 0.96 -25.22
CA ALA A 337 3.23 0.33 -25.98
C ALA A 337 2.50 -0.74 -25.16
N ASP A 338 3.22 -1.50 -24.33
CA ASP A 338 2.69 -2.76 -23.78
C ASP A 338 2.44 -2.74 -22.26
N SER A 339 2.97 -1.77 -21.51
CA SER A 339 2.82 -1.74 -20.05
C SER A 339 1.38 -1.51 -19.58
N ARG A 340 0.85 -2.48 -18.84
CA ARG A 340 -0.50 -2.47 -18.24
C ARG A 340 -0.60 -1.62 -16.97
N CYS A 341 0.53 -1.30 -16.34
CA CYS A 341 0.64 -0.41 -15.18
C CYS A 341 1.84 0.52 -15.34
N ARG A 342 1.99 1.52 -14.46
CA ARG A 342 3.18 2.37 -14.43
C ARG A 342 4.35 1.58 -13.84
N LEU A 343 5.55 1.74 -14.42
CA LEU A 343 6.75 1.07 -13.93
C LEU A 343 7.78 2.05 -13.39
N VAL A 344 8.51 1.60 -12.36
CA VAL A 344 9.73 2.22 -11.86
C VAL A 344 10.80 1.16 -11.68
N VAL A 345 11.87 1.25 -12.45
CA VAL A 345 12.93 0.25 -12.53
C VAL A 345 14.27 0.92 -12.24
N PRO A 346 14.77 0.86 -10.99
CA PRO A 346 16.06 1.43 -10.63
C PRO A 346 17.23 0.81 -11.40
N THR A 347 18.21 1.63 -11.74
CA THR A 347 19.46 1.24 -12.41
C THR A 347 20.57 2.26 -12.07
N VAL A 348 21.79 2.02 -12.51
CA VAL A 348 22.90 2.99 -12.41
C VAL A 348 23.49 3.25 -13.79
N ARG A 349 23.63 4.52 -14.18
CA ARG A 349 24.44 4.91 -15.34
C ARG A 349 25.92 4.71 -15.02
N ALA A 350 26.54 3.71 -15.64
CA ALA A 350 27.89 3.25 -15.31
C ALA A 350 28.95 4.34 -15.50
N LYS A 351 28.86 5.12 -16.58
CA LYS A 351 29.89 6.11 -16.97
C LYS A 351 30.11 7.19 -15.90
N GLN A 352 29.07 7.55 -15.15
CA GLN A 352 29.13 8.59 -14.11
C GLN A 352 28.85 8.06 -12.70
N GLY A 353 28.52 6.78 -12.54
CA GLY A 353 28.08 6.22 -11.26
C GLY A 353 26.82 6.89 -10.72
N GLN A 354 25.90 7.29 -11.60
CA GLN A 354 24.70 8.03 -11.23
C GLN A 354 23.50 7.09 -11.07
N ALA A 355 22.79 7.22 -9.94
CA ALA A 355 21.48 6.61 -9.75
C ALA A 355 20.50 7.09 -10.82
N GLU A 356 19.69 6.18 -11.34
CA GLU A 356 18.66 6.45 -12.34
C GLU A 356 17.48 5.48 -12.16
N ALA A 357 16.29 5.86 -12.63
CA ALA A 357 15.14 4.99 -12.70
C ALA A 357 14.54 5.00 -14.12
N ILE A 358 14.58 3.85 -14.78
CA ILE A 358 13.82 3.60 -16.01
C ILE A 358 12.35 3.56 -15.64
N VAL A 359 11.53 4.39 -16.28
CA VAL A 359 10.10 4.47 -15.97
C VAL A 359 9.26 4.42 -17.23
N THR A 360 8.01 4.00 -17.09
CA THR A 360 7.01 4.24 -18.13
C THR A 360 6.77 5.75 -18.30
N PRO A 361 6.30 6.19 -19.48
CA PRO A 361 6.03 7.61 -19.75
C PRO A 361 4.72 8.09 -19.11
N HIS A 362 4.65 8.05 -17.78
CA HIS A 362 3.44 8.35 -17.01
C HIS A 362 3.31 9.84 -16.63
N SER A 363 4.24 10.68 -17.09
CA SER A 363 4.12 12.14 -17.04
C SER A 363 4.95 12.77 -18.18
N PRO A 364 4.65 14.03 -18.59
CA PRO A 364 5.39 14.71 -19.65
C PRO A 364 6.91 14.77 -19.45
N ASP A 365 7.35 14.84 -18.19
CA ASP A 365 8.77 14.95 -17.81
C ASP A 365 9.47 13.58 -17.70
N ARG A 366 8.75 12.47 -17.90
CA ARG A 366 9.25 11.09 -17.71
C ARG A 366 9.26 10.26 -18.99
N THR A 367 9.66 10.85 -20.11
CA THR A 367 9.58 10.24 -21.44
C THR A 367 10.92 9.68 -21.96
N ALA A 368 12.02 9.85 -21.22
CA ALA A 368 13.37 9.47 -21.66
C ALA A 368 13.53 7.99 -22.05
N TYR A 369 12.75 7.09 -21.44
CA TYR A 369 12.82 5.65 -21.70
C TYR A 369 11.54 5.11 -22.36
N ARG A 370 10.78 5.97 -23.08
CA ARG A 370 9.50 5.59 -23.71
C ARG A 370 9.64 4.33 -24.57
N ASP A 371 10.61 4.32 -25.47
CA ASP A 371 10.76 3.28 -26.50
C ASP A 371 11.69 2.13 -26.08
N ILE A 372 12.10 2.08 -24.81
CA ILE A 372 12.95 1.00 -24.32
C ILE A 372 12.20 -0.35 -24.40
N SER A 373 12.88 -1.39 -24.87
CA SER A 373 12.35 -2.74 -24.86
C SER A 373 12.21 -3.25 -23.41
N ALA A 374 11.22 -4.10 -23.16
CA ALA A 374 11.04 -4.76 -21.87
C ALA A 374 12.29 -5.57 -21.47
N VAL A 375 12.95 -6.18 -22.46
CA VAL A 375 14.19 -6.94 -22.28
C VAL A 375 15.34 -6.03 -21.83
N ASP A 376 15.56 -4.89 -22.50
CA ASP A 376 16.66 -3.98 -22.15
C ASP A 376 16.43 -3.31 -20.79
N ALA A 377 15.18 -2.95 -20.47
CA ALA A 377 14.85 -2.40 -19.16
C ALA A 377 15.14 -3.39 -18.02
N ALA A 378 14.77 -4.66 -18.19
CA ALA A 378 15.05 -5.71 -17.22
C ALA A 378 16.58 -5.93 -17.06
N LEU A 379 17.29 -6.07 -18.18
CA LEU A 379 18.74 -6.26 -18.18
C LEU A 379 19.48 -5.09 -17.54
N ALA A 380 19.10 -3.84 -17.82
CA ALA A 380 19.70 -2.64 -17.23
C ALA A 380 19.60 -2.61 -15.70
N SER A 381 18.53 -3.17 -15.13
CA SER A 381 18.35 -3.27 -13.68
C SER A 381 19.00 -4.50 -13.06
N SER A 382 19.29 -5.57 -13.83
CA SER A 382 19.85 -6.84 -13.34
C SER A 382 21.36 -7.01 -13.62
N ALA A 383 22.03 -6.01 -14.18
CA ALA A 383 23.46 -6.06 -14.51
C ALA A 383 24.36 -5.95 -13.25
N ALA A 384 24.25 -6.92 -12.34
CA ALA A 384 24.91 -6.88 -11.04
C ALA A 384 26.43 -6.96 -11.21
N PRO A 385 27.22 -6.00 -10.69
CA PRO A 385 28.67 -6.07 -10.73
C PRO A 385 29.12 -7.41 -10.15
N THR A 386 30.05 -8.08 -10.84
CA THR A 386 30.58 -9.44 -10.57
C THR A 386 29.70 -10.63 -10.96
N TYR A 387 28.40 -10.45 -11.22
CA TYR A 387 27.50 -11.52 -11.66
C TYR A 387 27.14 -11.44 -13.15
N PHE A 388 26.94 -10.23 -13.68
CA PHE A 388 26.57 -10.00 -15.08
C PHE A 388 27.40 -8.87 -15.68
N ASP A 389 27.67 -8.94 -16.98
CA ASP A 389 28.30 -7.85 -17.72
C ASP A 389 27.35 -6.65 -17.85
N GLU A 390 27.95 -5.46 -17.95
CA GLU A 390 27.22 -4.22 -18.20
C GLU A 390 26.36 -4.28 -19.46
N VAL A 391 25.16 -3.72 -19.36
CA VAL A 391 24.20 -3.72 -20.47
C VAL A 391 24.31 -2.38 -21.19
N THR A 392 24.51 -2.45 -22.49
CA THR A 392 24.67 -1.27 -23.33
C THR A 392 23.59 -1.24 -24.39
N PHE A 393 22.80 -0.17 -24.43
CA PHE A 393 21.81 0.07 -25.47
C PHE A 393 21.84 1.53 -25.91
N ASN A 394 21.25 1.81 -27.08
CA ASN A 394 21.12 3.17 -27.57
C ASN A 394 20.08 3.91 -26.72
N GLY A 395 20.55 4.79 -25.84
CA GLY A 395 19.69 5.79 -25.20
C GLY A 395 19.24 6.85 -26.22
N PRO A 396 18.36 7.78 -25.81
CA PRO A 396 17.80 8.79 -26.73
C PRO A 396 18.85 9.67 -27.41
N VAL A 397 20.00 9.86 -26.77
CA VAL A 397 21.07 10.77 -27.23
C VAL A 397 22.35 10.03 -27.60
N ALA A 398 22.69 8.96 -26.88
CA ALA A 398 23.93 8.22 -27.08
C ALA A 398 23.81 6.78 -26.56
N LEU A 399 24.81 5.98 -26.90
CA LEU A 399 25.02 4.67 -26.31
C LEU A 399 25.27 4.82 -24.80
N GLU A 400 24.44 4.18 -23.98
CA GLU A 400 24.51 4.23 -22.52
C GLU A 400 24.75 2.84 -21.94
N THR A 401 25.53 2.79 -20.87
CA THR A 401 25.93 1.56 -20.17
C THR A 401 25.36 1.59 -18.77
N PHE A 402 24.71 0.50 -18.37
CA PHE A 402 23.97 0.39 -17.12
C PHE A 402 24.50 -0.72 -16.20
N LEU A 403 24.37 -0.50 -14.90
CA LEU A 403 24.61 -1.47 -13.82
C LEU A 403 23.33 -1.68 -13.00
N ASP A 404 23.30 -2.76 -12.23
CA ASP A 404 22.16 -3.13 -11.38
C ASP A 404 21.72 -2.00 -10.43
N GLY A 405 20.40 -1.82 -10.33
CA GLY A 405 19.79 -0.83 -9.45
C GLY A 405 19.99 -1.11 -7.97
N GLY A 406 20.25 -2.36 -7.61
CA GLY A 406 20.55 -2.83 -6.26
C GLY A 406 21.78 -2.15 -5.65
N VAL A 407 22.64 -1.53 -6.46
CA VAL A 407 23.74 -0.68 -5.98
C VAL A 407 23.24 0.49 -5.12
N TRP A 408 22.04 1.03 -5.37
CA TRP A 408 21.50 2.18 -4.64
C TRP A 408 20.05 2.05 -4.17
N ALA A 409 19.25 1.16 -4.78
CA ALA A 409 17.87 0.92 -4.41
C ALA A 409 17.48 -0.57 -4.54
N ASN A 410 18.12 -1.47 -3.78
CA ASN A 410 17.74 -2.89 -3.73
C ASN A 410 16.27 -3.08 -3.32
N ASN A 411 15.78 -2.21 -2.44
CA ASN A 411 14.36 -2.03 -2.17
C ASN A 411 13.86 -0.75 -2.88
N PRO A 412 12.96 -0.87 -3.88
CA PRO A 412 12.59 0.25 -4.74
C PRO A 412 11.46 1.14 -4.18
N ILE A 413 11.11 1.05 -2.89
CA ILE A 413 10.02 1.87 -2.32
C ILE A 413 10.30 3.38 -2.46
N LEU A 414 11.51 3.84 -2.11
CA LEU A 414 11.82 5.27 -2.17
C LEU A 414 11.80 5.84 -3.60
N PRO A 415 12.40 5.20 -4.61
CA PRO A 415 12.20 5.58 -6.01
C PRO A 415 10.71 5.65 -6.39
N ALA A 416 9.92 4.65 -5.99
CA ALA A 416 8.49 4.59 -6.31
C ALA A 416 7.70 5.75 -5.67
N LEU A 417 8.01 6.09 -4.41
CA LEU A 417 7.42 7.24 -3.70
C LEU A 417 7.83 8.56 -4.34
N ALA A 418 9.10 8.70 -4.73
CA ALA A 418 9.58 9.90 -5.43
C ALA A 418 8.80 10.10 -6.74
N GLU A 419 8.57 9.03 -7.51
CA GLU A 419 7.76 9.10 -8.72
C GLU A 419 6.32 9.52 -8.47
N ALA A 420 5.66 8.84 -7.52
CA ALA A 420 4.26 9.11 -7.17
C ALA A 420 4.04 10.55 -6.67
N VAL A 421 4.91 11.04 -5.78
CA VAL A 421 4.75 12.36 -5.19
C VAL A 421 5.18 13.47 -6.15
N ARG A 422 6.36 13.35 -6.77
CA ARG A 422 6.94 14.46 -7.55
C ARG A 422 6.32 14.59 -8.92
N TYR A 423 6.07 13.49 -9.61
CA TYR A 423 5.64 13.50 -11.01
C TYR A 423 4.15 13.23 -11.17
N LEU A 424 3.59 12.27 -10.40
CA LEU A 424 2.15 11.99 -10.41
C LEU A 424 1.33 12.89 -9.46
N LYS A 425 2.00 13.70 -8.63
CA LYS A 425 1.37 14.66 -7.70
C LYS A 425 0.40 14.00 -6.70
N ILE A 426 0.70 12.77 -6.32
CA ILE A 426 -0.07 12.04 -5.32
C ILE A 426 0.41 12.44 -3.91
N PRO A 427 -0.48 12.86 -3.00
CA PRO A 427 -0.12 13.13 -1.61
C PRO A 427 0.37 11.88 -0.88
N LEU A 428 1.38 12.00 0.00
CA LEU A 428 1.95 10.86 0.75
C LEU A 428 0.90 10.09 1.56
N ASP A 429 0.00 10.79 2.23
CA ASP A 429 -1.11 10.24 3.01
C ASP A 429 -2.27 9.68 2.16
N ARG A 430 -2.05 9.55 0.85
CA ARG A 430 -2.90 8.89 -0.14
C ARG A 430 -2.17 7.75 -0.85
N ILE A 431 -0.98 7.37 -0.40
CA ILE A 431 -0.21 6.27 -0.95
C ILE A 431 -0.24 5.09 0.03
N ASP A 432 -0.53 3.90 -0.51
CA ASP A 432 -0.34 2.62 0.17
C ASP A 432 0.73 1.83 -0.58
N VAL A 433 1.66 1.23 0.16
CA VAL A 433 2.78 0.46 -0.41
C VAL A 433 2.72 -0.97 0.08
N LEU A 434 2.63 -1.92 -0.86
CA LEU A 434 2.93 -3.32 -0.62
C LEU A 434 4.35 -3.58 -1.12
N SER A 435 5.24 -4.04 -0.25
CA SER A 435 6.59 -4.43 -0.62
C SER A 435 6.83 -5.90 -0.35
N ILE A 436 7.45 -6.59 -1.30
CA ILE A 436 7.76 -8.02 -1.19
C ILE A 436 9.27 -8.21 -1.29
N GLY A 437 9.83 -8.88 -0.29
CA GLY A 437 11.25 -9.14 -0.19
C GLY A 437 11.65 -10.38 -0.97
N THR A 438 12.95 -10.68 -0.90
CA THR A 438 13.54 -11.87 -1.52
C THR A 438 14.24 -12.73 -0.47
N LEU A 439 13.65 -12.89 0.71
CA LEU A 439 14.26 -13.53 1.88
C LEU A 439 15.47 -12.74 2.43
N SER A 440 15.55 -12.62 3.74
CA SER A 440 16.68 -12.01 4.44
C SER A 440 17.29 -13.01 5.43
N SER A 441 18.61 -13.01 5.59
CA SER A 441 19.26 -13.71 6.70
C SER A 441 19.62 -12.73 7.81
N GLU A 442 19.69 -13.21 9.05
CA GLU A 442 20.33 -12.48 10.15
C GLU A 442 21.85 -12.52 9.97
N SER A 443 22.34 -11.79 8.97
CA SER A 443 23.78 -11.70 8.73
C SER A 443 24.45 -10.96 9.88
N ASP A 444 25.24 -11.68 10.67
CA ASP A 444 26.09 -11.07 11.69
C ASP A 444 27.39 -10.55 11.05
N PHE A 445 27.44 -9.24 10.79
CA PHE A 445 28.63 -8.59 10.26
C PHE A 445 29.71 -8.33 11.32
N THR A 446 29.45 -8.58 12.62
CA THR A 446 30.43 -8.36 13.69
C THR A 446 31.64 -9.28 13.57
N ASP A 447 31.44 -10.48 13.03
CA ASP A 447 32.50 -11.43 12.71
C ASP A 447 33.55 -10.85 11.75
N GLN A 448 33.22 -9.81 10.97
CA GLN A 448 34.14 -9.19 10.01
C GLN A 448 34.92 -8.00 10.58
N LEU A 449 34.59 -7.55 11.80
CA LEU A 449 35.28 -6.44 12.46
C LEU A 449 36.76 -6.79 12.69
N GLY A 450 37.64 -5.81 12.46
CA GLY A 450 39.09 -5.97 12.65
C GLY A 450 39.82 -6.83 11.61
N LYS A 451 39.12 -7.54 10.70
CA LYS A 451 39.75 -8.40 9.67
C LYS A 451 40.37 -7.64 8.48
N GLY A 452 40.30 -6.31 8.49
CA GLY A 452 40.85 -5.45 7.43
C GLY A 452 40.23 -5.70 6.05
N LYS A 453 40.87 -5.18 4.99
CA LYS A 453 40.32 -5.21 3.62
C LYS A 453 40.03 -6.63 3.12
N ALA A 454 40.85 -7.62 3.47
CA ALA A 454 40.71 -8.98 3.00
C ALA A 454 39.50 -9.71 3.60
N GLY A 455 39.19 -9.47 4.88
CA GLY A 455 37.99 -10.03 5.51
C GLY A 455 36.70 -9.36 5.04
N TRP A 456 36.74 -8.05 4.77
CA TRP A 456 35.57 -7.30 4.31
C TRP A 456 35.23 -7.52 2.83
N ALA A 457 36.24 -7.72 1.96
CA ALA A 457 36.03 -7.85 0.53
C ALA A 457 34.90 -8.80 0.11
N PRO A 458 34.77 -10.04 0.65
CA PRO A 458 33.67 -10.94 0.29
C PRO A 458 32.29 -10.54 0.82
N HIS A 459 32.20 -9.67 1.84
CA HIS A 459 30.94 -9.33 2.54
C HIS A 459 30.51 -7.87 2.36
N SER A 460 31.32 -7.05 1.70
CA SER A 460 31.07 -5.61 1.58
C SER A 460 29.80 -5.31 0.79
N VAL A 461 29.54 -6.08 -0.28
CA VAL A 461 28.33 -5.92 -1.11
C VAL A 461 27.09 -6.27 -0.30
N ASP A 462 27.11 -7.40 0.41
CA ASP A 462 26.00 -7.85 1.25
C ASP A 462 25.69 -6.83 2.36
N LEU A 463 26.73 -6.24 2.98
CA LEU A 463 26.56 -5.15 3.95
C LEU A 463 25.89 -3.93 3.31
N PHE A 464 26.35 -3.49 2.14
CA PHE A 464 25.78 -2.31 1.49
C PHE A 464 24.33 -2.54 1.05
N PHE A 465 23.98 -3.75 0.60
CA PHE A 465 22.61 -4.13 0.29
C PHE A 465 21.72 -4.17 1.53
N ALA A 466 22.17 -4.81 2.61
CA ALA A 466 21.43 -4.86 3.87
C ALA A 466 21.21 -3.45 4.46
N ALA A 467 22.25 -2.62 4.48
CA ALA A 467 22.18 -1.27 5.03
C ALA A 467 21.24 -0.36 4.22
N GLN A 468 21.31 -0.38 2.88
CA GLN A 468 20.41 0.44 2.06
C GLN A 468 18.96 -0.05 2.10
N GLU A 469 18.72 -1.37 2.17
CA GLU A 469 17.37 -1.94 2.25
C GLU A 469 16.72 -1.52 3.56
N HIS A 470 17.45 -1.67 4.68
CA HIS A 470 16.99 -1.21 5.98
C HIS A 470 16.73 0.31 5.99
N GLY A 471 17.67 1.09 5.44
CA GLY A 471 17.52 2.54 5.33
C GLY A 471 16.27 2.95 4.51
N ALA A 472 16.01 2.26 3.40
CA ALA A 472 14.83 2.49 2.57
C ALA A 472 13.53 2.19 3.32
N LEU A 473 13.48 1.09 4.09
CA LEU A 473 12.33 0.71 4.90
C LEU A 473 12.05 1.75 6.00
N VAL A 474 13.07 2.18 6.75
CA VAL A 474 12.94 3.18 7.83
C VAL A 474 12.47 4.53 7.28
N LEU A 475 13.04 4.97 6.16
CA LEU A 475 12.62 6.22 5.51
C LEU A 475 11.20 6.12 4.97
N ALA A 476 10.82 5.00 4.34
CA ALA A 476 9.47 4.78 3.85
C ALA A 476 8.44 4.81 4.99
N GLN A 477 8.73 4.15 6.12
CA GLN A 477 7.90 4.21 7.33
C GLN A 477 7.77 5.64 7.87
N SER A 478 8.84 6.44 7.80
CA SER A 478 8.81 7.84 8.23
C SER A 478 7.94 8.72 7.33
N PHE A 479 7.87 8.43 6.03
CA PHE A 479 7.03 9.17 5.09
C PHE A 479 5.56 8.76 5.11
N LEU A 480 5.30 7.46 5.27
CA LEU A 480 3.96 6.88 5.11
C LEU A 480 3.26 6.60 6.45
N GLY A 481 4.01 6.48 7.54
CA GLY A 481 3.50 5.97 8.80
C GLY A 481 3.28 4.45 8.80
N PRO A 482 3.00 3.86 9.98
CA PRO A 482 2.93 2.40 10.16
C PRO A 482 1.70 1.76 9.49
N THR A 483 0.69 2.55 9.12
CA THR A 483 -0.61 2.01 8.65
C THR A 483 -0.69 1.85 7.12
N ARG A 484 0.35 2.28 6.39
CA ARG A 484 0.32 2.45 4.91
C ARG A 484 1.37 1.65 4.17
N HIS A 485 2.30 1.04 4.89
CA HIS A 485 3.31 0.17 4.33
C HIS A 485 3.13 -1.23 4.86
N VAL A 486 2.90 -2.19 3.95
CA VAL A 486 2.89 -3.62 4.25
C VAL A 486 4.14 -4.24 3.66
N ARG A 487 4.88 -4.98 4.48
CA ARG A 487 6.09 -5.71 4.08
C ARG A 487 5.83 -7.20 4.21
N VAL A 488 6.00 -7.92 3.10
CA VAL A 488 5.97 -9.38 3.08
C VAL A 488 7.37 -9.89 2.79
N ASN A 489 8.00 -10.49 3.79
CA ASN A 489 9.31 -11.11 3.67
C ASN A 489 9.45 -12.17 4.75
N GLN A 490 10.38 -13.12 4.56
CA GLN A 490 10.73 -14.08 5.61
C GLN A 490 12.21 -14.02 5.94
N GLN A 491 12.52 -14.30 7.22
CA GLN A 491 13.89 -14.50 7.67
C GLN A 491 14.27 -15.98 7.61
N THR A 492 15.49 -16.26 7.18
CA THR A 492 16.07 -17.61 7.19
C THR A 492 17.25 -17.68 8.17
N PRO A 493 17.43 -18.81 8.90
CA PRO A 493 18.55 -18.98 9.82
C PRO A 493 19.91 -18.92 9.09
N ASP A 494 19.97 -19.57 7.93
CA ASP A 494 21.14 -19.57 7.05
C ASP A 494 20.87 -18.70 5.83
N GLU A 495 21.93 -18.10 5.29
CA GLU A 495 21.85 -17.29 4.09
C GLU A 495 21.67 -18.17 2.84
N ILE A 496 20.52 -18.04 2.18
CA ILE A 496 20.33 -18.57 0.82
C ILE A 496 21.02 -17.62 -0.16
N LYS A 497 21.98 -18.12 -0.94
CA LYS A 497 22.72 -17.29 -1.89
C LYS A 497 21.86 -16.87 -3.08
N MET A 498 22.15 -15.69 -3.64
CA MET A 498 21.39 -15.11 -4.75
C MET A 498 21.45 -15.92 -6.04
N ASP A 499 22.38 -16.86 -6.15
CA ASP A 499 22.63 -17.72 -7.31
C ASP A 499 22.42 -19.21 -7.00
N ASP A 500 21.77 -19.54 -5.89
CA ASP A 500 21.51 -20.91 -5.46
C ASP A 500 20.29 -21.52 -6.17
N ALA A 501 20.57 -22.29 -7.23
CA ALA A 501 19.55 -23.01 -7.98
C ALA A 501 18.98 -24.24 -7.23
N GLU A 502 19.65 -24.74 -6.19
CA GLU A 502 19.18 -25.90 -5.42
C GLU A 502 18.09 -25.50 -4.42
N ALA A 503 18.12 -24.26 -3.94
CA ALA A 503 17.14 -23.70 -3.01
C ALA A 503 15.80 -23.31 -3.67
N ILE A 504 15.63 -23.41 -5.01
CA ILE A 504 14.42 -22.92 -5.72
C ILE A 504 13.13 -23.47 -5.12
N GLN A 505 13.06 -24.79 -4.85
CA GLN A 505 11.85 -25.41 -4.31
C GLN A 505 11.58 -24.99 -2.86
N GLU A 506 12.62 -24.83 -2.04
CA GLU A 506 12.49 -24.29 -0.68
C GLU A 506 11.98 -22.84 -0.71
N MET A 507 12.57 -22.00 -1.56
CA MET A 507 12.16 -20.59 -1.70
C MET A 507 10.71 -20.47 -2.17
N ALA A 508 10.27 -21.32 -3.10
CA ALA A 508 8.88 -21.37 -3.54
C ALA A 508 7.92 -21.80 -2.42
N GLN A 509 8.29 -22.82 -1.64
CA GLN A 509 7.51 -23.26 -0.48
C GLN A 509 7.34 -22.14 0.54
N ARG A 510 8.45 -21.50 0.94
CA ARG A 510 8.46 -20.35 1.85
C ARG A 510 7.59 -19.19 1.35
N GLY A 511 7.65 -18.91 0.04
CA GLY A 511 6.80 -17.90 -0.60
C GLY A 511 5.31 -18.24 -0.49
N ASN A 512 4.93 -19.51 -0.66
CA ASN A 512 3.55 -19.95 -0.47
C ASN A 512 3.08 -19.79 0.98
N GLU A 513 3.94 -20.12 1.95
CA GLU A 513 3.64 -19.97 3.38
C GLU A 513 3.42 -18.50 3.76
N ALA A 514 4.36 -17.62 3.37
CA ALA A 514 4.24 -16.17 3.58
C ALA A 514 2.97 -15.61 2.92
N ALA A 515 2.64 -16.05 1.70
CA ALA A 515 1.43 -15.62 1.03
C ALA A 515 0.16 -15.96 1.82
N MET A 516 0.06 -17.19 2.35
CA MET A 516 -1.09 -17.62 3.15
C MET A 516 -1.19 -16.83 4.46
N GLU A 517 -0.07 -16.61 5.15
CA GLU A 517 0.01 -15.85 6.39
C GLU A 517 -0.49 -14.41 6.23
N HIS A 518 -0.05 -13.72 5.18
CA HIS A 518 -0.37 -12.31 4.96
C HIS A 518 -1.63 -12.06 4.11
N PHE A 519 -2.27 -13.10 3.57
CA PHE A 519 -3.34 -12.93 2.57
C PHE A 519 -4.51 -12.08 3.08
N ALA A 520 -4.95 -12.27 4.32
CA ALA A 520 -6.11 -11.55 4.85
C ALA A 520 -5.88 -10.03 4.90
N GLU A 521 -4.71 -9.60 5.37
CA GLU A 521 -4.33 -8.19 5.44
C GLU A 521 -4.15 -7.61 4.03
N VAL A 522 -3.35 -8.29 3.18
CA VAL A 522 -3.06 -7.82 1.82
C VAL A 522 -4.33 -7.76 0.97
N ARG A 523 -5.22 -8.76 1.08
CA ARG A 523 -6.50 -8.77 0.37
C ARG A 523 -7.37 -7.60 0.78
N SER A 524 -7.45 -7.30 2.07
CA SER A 524 -8.30 -6.21 2.56
C SER A 524 -7.88 -4.84 2.03
N ARG A 525 -6.56 -4.59 1.94
CA ARG A 525 -5.99 -3.29 1.56
C ARG A 525 -5.72 -3.10 0.08
N PHE A 526 -5.20 -4.14 -0.57
CA PHE A 526 -4.70 -4.06 -1.95
C PHE A 526 -5.62 -4.79 -2.94
N PHE A 527 -6.22 -5.92 -2.53
CA PHE A 527 -7.09 -6.74 -3.40
C PHE A 527 -8.57 -6.65 -3.01
N ASP A 528 -9.06 -5.43 -2.81
CA ASP A 528 -10.44 -5.11 -2.38
C ASP A 528 -11.50 -5.20 -3.50
N GLY A 529 -11.10 -5.71 -4.67
CA GLY A 529 -11.91 -5.79 -5.88
C GLY A 529 -12.06 -4.47 -6.64
N GLN A 530 -11.36 -3.41 -6.23
CA GLN A 530 -11.26 -2.18 -7.03
C GLN A 530 -10.00 -2.20 -7.89
N HIS A 531 -10.19 -2.13 -9.20
CA HIS A 531 -9.09 -2.04 -10.17
C HIS A 531 -8.70 -0.59 -10.42
N VAL A 532 -7.48 -0.37 -10.91
CA VAL A 532 -6.98 0.94 -11.32
C VAL A 532 -7.64 1.43 -12.59
N ASP A 533 -7.86 2.74 -12.66
CA ASP A 533 -8.23 3.41 -13.89
C ASP A 533 -7.07 3.31 -14.91
N PRO A 534 -7.38 3.23 -16.22
CA PRO A 534 -6.36 3.36 -17.25
C PRO A 534 -5.55 4.65 -17.08
N TRP A 535 -4.24 4.57 -17.29
CA TRP A 535 -3.35 5.71 -17.15
C TRP A 535 -2.97 6.31 -18.51
N GLU A 536 -2.82 7.63 -18.54
CA GLU A 536 -2.37 8.37 -19.72
C GLU A 536 -0.88 8.17 -19.96
N ARG A 537 -0.53 7.80 -21.19
CA ARG A 537 0.85 7.58 -21.64
C ARG A 537 1.29 8.80 -22.47
N PHE A 538 2.38 9.43 -22.07
CA PHE A 538 2.88 10.66 -22.68
C PHE A 538 3.87 10.41 -23.77
#